data_AF-A0AAD4L9I9-F1
#
_entry.id   AF-A0AAD4L9I9-F1
#
_cell.length_a   1.000
_cell.length_b   1.000
_cell.length_c   1.000
_cell.angle_alpha   90.00
_cell.angle_beta   90.00
_cell.angle_gamma   90.00
#
_symmetry.space_group_name_H-M   'P 1'
#
loop_
_entity.id
_entity.type
_entity.pdbx_description
1 polymer ?
#
loop_
_entity_poly.entity_id
_entity_poly.type
_entity_poly.pdbx_seq_one_letter_code
_entity_poly.pdbx_strand_id
1 'polypeptide(L)'
;MPTFCALDNSQSTLNFPRSFVHSPRLAQGLCKLDMGNNADIRVNSTVQNITKTSANFQITPWADTTLYSAGVNVIALAPGDLDFLTGEHMRNLWNNPNDPASVRIDFERPFITPPKVVVFFNCINLDRNHNWRVNTTATGIDVKGFTLNIETWSDTILYAARVCWIAYPEDHEHIFSGSVNTMDVRPWNQPQPKQSSKIGFGAVEFWKTPSVFIALNEIDFDYKANLRVNAYVDSVSTAGLVWHIESWADTTLYSAGATIIAFN
;
A
#
# COMPACT_ATOMS: atom_id res chain seq x y z
N MET A 1 -2.09 -14.08 4.53
CA MET A 1 -2.91 -13.23 3.63
C MET A 1 -2.77 -13.72 2.20
N PRO A 2 -3.81 -13.66 1.39
CA PRO A 2 -3.66 -13.90 -0.05
C PRO A 2 -3.06 -12.66 -0.71
N THR A 3 -1.98 -12.87 -1.47
CA THR A 3 -1.49 -11.91 -2.45
C THR A 3 -2.21 -12.18 -3.77
N PHE A 4 -2.74 -11.13 -4.37
CA PHE A 4 -3.30 -11.17 -5.71
C PHE A 4 -2.28 -10.61 -6.69
N CYS A 5 -2.02 -11.34 -7.76
CA CYS A 5 -1.17 -10.90 -8.86
C CYS A 5 -2.02 -10.87 -10.14
N ALA A 6 -2.07 -9.71 -10.80
CA ALA A 6 -2.63 -9.55 -12.13
C ALA A 6 -1.51 -9.46 -13.17
N LEU A 7 -1.75 -10.08 -14.33
CA LEU A 7 -1.05 -9.82 -15.59
C LEU A 7 -1.99 -9.04 -16.50
N ASP A 8 -1.52 -8.05 -17.27
CA ASP A 8 -2.28 -7.37 -18.34
C ASP A 8 -3.79 -7.12 -18.06
N ASN A 9 -4.13 -6.09 -17.28
CA ASN A 9 -5.51 -5.65 -16.97
C ASN A 9 -6.47 -6.74 -16.44
N SER A 10 -5.92 -7.85 -15.95
CA SER A 10 -6.71 -9.02 -15.57
C SER A 10 -7.51 -8.80 -14.29
N GLN A 11 -8.66 -9.46 -14.27
CA GLN A 11 -9.49 -9.66 -13.09
C GLN A 11 -9.27 -11.09 -12.60
N SER A 12 -9.26 -11.28 -11.28
CA SER A 12 -9.31 -12.62 -10.71
C SER A 12 -10.11 -12.63 -9.41
N THR A 13 -10.69 -13.81 -9.12
CA THR A 13 -11.50 -14.04 -7.93
C THR A 13 -10.60 -14.55 -6.83
N LEU A 14 -10.54 -13.79 -5.74
CA LEU A 14 -9.95 -14.25 -4.49
C LEU A 14 -10.99 -15.03 -3.69
N ASN A 15 -10.74 -16.30 -3.41
CA ASN A 15 -11.51 -17.07 -2.45
C ASN A 15 -10.95 -16.85 -1.04
N PHE A 16 -11.82 -16.53 -0.10
CA PHE A 16 -11.43 -16.38 1.29
C PHE A 16 -11.15 -17.77 1.91
N PRO A 17 -10.15 -17.87 2.82
CA PRO A 17 -9.80 -19.14 3.45
C PRO A 17 -10.92 -19.70 4.34
N ARG A 18 -11.85 -18.83 4.76
CA ARG A 18 -13.06 -19.17 5.51
C ARG A 18 -14.22 -18.30 5.05
N SER A 19 -15.43 -18.81 5.18
CA SER A 19 -16.65 -18.03 4.98
C SER A 19 -16.83 -17.03 6.12
N PHE A 20 -17.15 -15.78 5.79
CA PHE A 20 -17.53 -14.77 6.76
C PHE A 20 -19.05 -14.82 7.03
N VAL A 21 -19.48 -14.37 8.21
CA VAL A 21 -20.91 -14.29 8.55
C VAL A 21 -21.65 -13.29 7.63
N HIS A 22 -20.97 -12.20 7.28
CA HIS A 22 -21.36 -11.18 6.29
C HIS A 22 -20.14 -10.82 5.43
N SER A 23 -20.37 -10.25 4.24
CA SER A 23 -19.29 -9.80 3.36
C SER A 23 -18.30 -8.89 4.12
N PRO A 24 -16.98 -9.20 4.09
CA PRO A 24 -15.99 -8.43 4.84
C PRO A 24 -15.75 -7.04 4.23
N ARG A 25 -15.16 -6.15 5.02
CA ARG A 25 -14.52 -4.94 4.49
C ARG A 25 -13.14 -5.34 3.97
N LEU A 26 -12.76 -4.82 2.80
CA LEU A 26 -11.50 -5.19 2.14
C LEU A 26 -10.62 -3.95 2.01
N ALA A 27 -9.43 -4.02 2.60
CA ALA A 27 -8.37 -3.02 2.44
C ALA A 27 -7.29 -3.61 1.54
N GLN A 28 -7.01 -2.97 0.41
CA GLN A 28 -6.09 -3.47 -0.61
C GLN A 28 -5.01 -2.43 -0.92
N GLY A 29 -3.79 -2.89 -1.15
CA GLY A 29 -2.66 -2.02 -1.45
C GLY A 29 -1.74 -2.62 -2.50
N LEU A 30 -1.22 -1.76 -3.38
CA LEU A 30 -0.28 -2.13 -4.44
C LEU A 30 1.01 -2.65 -3.82
N CYS A 31 1.45 -3.84 -4.21
CA CYS A 31 2.74 -4.40 -3.78
C CYS A 31 3.68 -4.70 -4.95
N LYS A 32 3.16 -4.72 -6.19
CA LYS A 32 3.98 -4.92 -7.40
C LYS A 32 3.44 -4.08 -8.55
N LEU A 33 4.35 -3.49 -9.34
CA LEU A 33 4.05 -2.79 -10.59
C LEU A 33 5.15 -3.07 -11.63
N ASP A 34 4.75 -3.35 -12.86
CA ASP A 34 5.58 -3.34 -14.06
C ASP A 34 4.82 -2.61 -15.17
N MET A 35 5.20 -1.35 -15.42
CA MET A 35 4.45 -0.42 -16.24
C MET A 35 5.35 0.31 -17.24
N GLY A 36 4.91 0.39 -18.49
CA GLY A 36 5.63 1.09 -19.55
C GLY A 36 5.74 2.60 -19.29
N ASN A 37 6.82 3.22 -19.74
CA ASN A 37 7.07 4.66 -19.59
C ASN A 37 6.71 5.51 -20.83
N ASN A 38 6.07 4.90 -21.83
CA ASN A 38 5.62 5.59 -23.05
C ASN A 38 4.37 6.47 -22.83
N ALA A 39 3.73 6.34 -21.68
CA ALA A 39 2.56 7.10 -21.23
C ALA A 39 2.69 7.36 -19.72
N ASP A 40 1.79 8.15 -19.16
CA ASP A 40 1.75 8.40 -17.70
C ASP A 40 1.60 7.08 -16.93
N ILE A 41 2.11 7.06 -15.71
CA ILE A 41 1.92 5.93 -14.81
C ILE A 41 0.53 6.04 -14.21
N ARG A 42 -0.39 5.23 -14.73
CA ARG A 42 -1.80 5.18 -14.35
C ARG A 42 -2.17 3.77 -13.95
N VAL A 43 -2.45 3.56 -12.66
CA VAL A 43 -2.86 2.26 -12.14
C VAL A 43 -3.90 2.43 -11.06
N ASN A 44 -4.96 1.62 -11.13
CA ASN A 44 -6.06 1.63 -10.19
C ASN A 44 -6.37 0.19 -9.79
N SER A 45 -6.39 -0.10 -8.49
CA SER A 45 -6.92 -1.34 -7.98
C SER A 45 -8.37 -1.17 -7.55
N THR A 46 -9.25 -2.06 -7.99
CA THR A 46 -10.65 -2.08 -7.58
C THR A 46 -11.04 -3.45 -7.05
N VAL A 47 -11.99 -3.44 -6.11
CA VAL A 47 -12.60 -4.64 -5.57
C VAL A 47 -14.10 -4.57 -5.77
N GLN A 48 -14.69 -5.66 -6.27
CA GLN A 48 -16.11 -5.75 -6.59
C GLN A 48 -16.64 -7.14 -6.22
N ASN A 49 -17.96 -7.31 -6.24
CA ASN A 49 -18.64 -8.58 -5.99
C ASN A 49 -18.20 -9.25 -4.68
N ILE A 50 -18.13 -8.47 -3.60
CA ILE A 50 -17.71 -8.97 -2.29
C ILE A 50 -18.82 -9.85 -1.70
N THR A 51 -18.57 -11.15 -1.66
CA THR A 51 -19.45 -12.14 -1.03
C THR A 51 -18.90 -12.55 0.34
N LYS A 52 -19.55 -13.53 0.97
CA LYS A 52 -19.05 -14.14 2.22
C LYS A 52 -17.83 -15.02 2.01
N THR A 53 -17.58 -15.48 0.78
CA THR A 53 -16.56 -16.50 0.47
C THR A 53 -15.55 -16.03 -0.56
N SER A 54 -15.79 -14.92 -1.23
CA SER A 54 -14.91 -14.42 -2.29
C SER A 54 -15.08 -12.93 -2.57
N ALA A 55 -14.12 -12.36 -3.27
CA ALA A 55 -14.24 -11.05 -3.91
C ALA A 55 -13.46 -11.02 -5.22
N ASN A 56 -13.89 -10.16 -6.15
CA ASN A 56 -13.20 -9.97 -7.42
C ASN A 56 -12.28 -8.76 -7.33
N PHE A 57 -11.01 -8.98 -7.62
CA PHE A 57 -9.98 -7.95 -7.67
C PHE A 57 -9.61 -7.67 -9.12
N GLN A 58 -9.40 -6.40 -9.42
CA GLN A 58 -8.93 -5.95 -10.71
C GLN A 58 -7.85 -4.89 -10.50
N ILE A 59 -6.78 -4.97 -11.28
CA ILE A 59 -5.79 -3.91 -11.38
C ILE A 59 -5.80 -3.44 -12.83
N THR A 60 -6.18 -2.18 -13.04
CA THR A 60 -6.31 -1.61 -14.38
C THR A 60 -5.46 -0.35 -14.55
N PRO A 61 -4.71 -0.23 -15.65
CA PRO A 61 -4.34 1.04 -16.20
C PRO A 61 -5.53 1.64 -16.95
N TRP A 62 -5.38 2.87 -17.41
CA TRP A 62 -6.31 3.48 -18.33
C TRP A 62 -5.59 4.33 -19.36
N ALA A 63 -6.33 4.77 -20.38
CA ALA A 63 -5.82 5.46 -21.56
C ALA A 63 -4.72 4.63 -22.28
N ASP A 64 -3.58 5.23 -22.58
CA ASP A 64 -2.46 4.66 -23.33
C ASP A 64 -1.38 4.00 -22.45
N THR A 65 -1.64 3.86 -21.15
CA THR A 65 -0.72 3.23 -20.20
C THR A 65 -0.63 1.71 -20.41
N THR A 66 0.59 1.20 -20.58
CA THR A 66 0.86 -0.24 -20.69
C THR A 66 1.15 -0.82 -19.31
N LEU A 67 0.36 -1.81 -18.88
CA LEU A 67 0.58 -2.59 -17.65
C LEU A 67 1.01 -4.01 -18.03
N TYR A 68 2.24 -4.40 -17.72
CA TYR A 68 2.75 -5.76 -17.96
C TYR A 68 2.40 -6.71 -16.81
N SER A 69 2.54 -6.24 -15.57
CA SER A 69 2.09 -6.98 -14.38
C SER A 69 1.88 -6.05 -13.20
N ALA A 70 0.99 -6.43 -12.28
CA ALA A 70 0.84 -5.77 -10.99
C ALA A 70 0.38 -6.75 -9.93
N GLY A 71 0.51 -6.35 -8.67
CA GLY A 71 0.02 -7.13 -7.54
C GLY A 71 -0.55 -6.24 -6.46
N VAL A 72 -1.57 -6.75 -5.78
CA VAL A 72 -2.08 -6.19 -4.53
C VAL A 72 -2.08 -7.22 -3.42
N ASN A 73 -1.77 -6.77 -2.21
CA ASN A 73 -2.11 -7.51 -1.02
C ASN A 73 -3.46 -7.03 -0.48
N VAL A 74 -4.16 -7.91 0.23
CA VAL A 74 -5.53 -7.67 0.68
C VAL A 74 -5.66 -8.05 2.15
N ILE A 75 -6.31 -7.17 2.92
CA ILE A 75 -6.83 -7.44 4.25
C ILE A 75 -8.34 -7.56 4.23
N ALA A 76 -8.84 -8.73 4.64
CA ALA A 76 -10.27 -8.96 4.84
C ALA A 76 -10.64 -8.82 6.31
N LEU A 77 -11.29 -7.70 6.64
CA LEU A 77 -11.74 -7.36 7.98
C LEU A 77 -13.19 -7.84 8.15
N ALA A 78 -13.41 -8.70 9.15
CA ALA A 78 -14.75 -9.20 9.42
C ALA A 78 -15.67 -8.03 9.85
N PRO A 79 -16.96 -8.02 9.46
CA PRO A 79 -17.85 -6.91 9.83
C PRO A 79 -18.09 -6.77 11.34
N GLY A 80 -17.98 -7.87 12.09
CA GLY A 80 -18.07 -7.87 13.55
C GLY A 80 -16.75 -7.52 14.25
N ASP A 81 -15.68 -7.29 13.50
CA ASP A 81 -14.40 -6.84 14.05
C ASP A 81 -14.41 -5.32 14.17
N LEU A 82 -14.91 -4.87 15.32
CA LEU A 82 -15.15 -3.46 15.61
C LEU A 82 -13.88 -2.73 16.06
N ASP A 83 -12.78 -3.43 16.28
CA ASP A 83 -11.51 -2.81 16.64
C ASP A 83 -10.87 -2.13 15.43
N PHE A 84 -11.14 -2.62 14.23
CA PHE A 84 -10.60 -2.04 13.00
C PHE A 84 -11.54 -1.00 12.38
N LEU A 85 -10.94 0.12 12.00
CA LEU A 85 -11.50 1.08 11.06
C LEU A 85 -10.68 1.07 9.78
N THR A 86 -11.34 1.25 8.65
CA THR A 86 -10.67 1.34 7.36
C THR A 86 -11.46 2.25 6.44
N GLY A 87 -10.77 2.85 5.48
CA GLY A 87 -11.37 3.65 4.44
C GLY A 87 -10.37 3.99 3.36
N GLU A 88 -10.80 4.85 2.43
CA GLU A 88 -9.98 5.33 1.35
C GLU A 88 -10.16 6.84 1.18
N HIS A 89 -9.12 7.51 0.70
CA HIS A 89 -9.18 8.90 0.31
C HIS A 89 -8.36 9.10 -0.97
N MET A 90 -8.88 9.93 -1.89
CA MET A 90 -8.23 10.24 -3.15
C MET A 90 -7.91 11.73 -3.21
N ARG A 91 -6.63 12.04 -3.43
CA ARG A 91 -6.21 13.36 -3.89
C ARG A 91 -6.28 13.38 -5.41
N ASN A 92 -7.12 14.22 -5.99
CA ASN A 92 -7.43 14.27 -7.42
C ASN A 92 -7.20 15.69 -7.99
N LEU A 93 -5.94 15.95 -8.35
CA LEU A 93 -5.49 17.21 -8.95
C LEU A 93 -5.98 17.41 -10.38
N TRP A 94 -6.38 16.34 -11.06
CA TRP A 94 -7.00 16.42 -12.39
C TRP A 94 -8.36 17.12 -12.36
N ASN A 95 -9.22 16.74 -11.39
CA ASN A 95 -10.55 17.33 -11.24
C ASN A 95 -10.55 18.58 -10.34
N ASN A 96 -9.62 18.65 -9.38
CA ASN A 96 -9.49 19.76 -8.44
C ASN A 96 -8.01 20.12 -8.27
N PRO A 97 -7.46 21.05 -9.06
CA PRO A 97 -6.04 21.44 -8.99
C PRO A 97 -5.57 21.96 -7.62
N ASN A 98 -6.51 22.36 -6.75
CA ASN A 98 -6.24 22.85 -5.41
C ASN A 98 -6.45 21.78 -4.33
N ASP A 99 -6.62 20.50 -4.70
CA ASP A 99 -6.79 19.40 -3.75
C ASP A 99 -5.57 19.27 -2.82
N PRO A 100 -5.72 19.55 -1.50
CA PRO A 100 -4.58 19.68 -0.61
C PRO A 100 -3.78 18.39 -0.50
N ALA A 101 -2.47 18.54 -0.27
CA ALA A 101 -1.60 17.39 0.02
C ALA A 101 -1.91 16.74 1.37
N SER A 102 -2.53 17.47 2.30
CA SER A 102 -2.88 16.99 3.64
C SER A 102 -4.37 17.19 3.91
N VAL A 103 -5.04 16.15 4.39
CA VAL A 103 -6.47 16.19 4.75
C VAL A 103 -6.69 15.54 6.09
N ARG A 104 -7.63 16.07 6.87
CA ARG A 104 -8.09 15.40 8.09
C ARG A 104 -9.07 14.28 7.73
N ILE A 105 -8.81 13.09 8.22
CA ILE A 105 -9.73 11.95 8.15
C ILE A 105 -10.30 11.74 9.56
N ASP A 106 -11.61 11.93 9.69
CA ASP A 106 -12.33 11.64 10.93
C ASP A 106 -12.79 10.19 10.95
N PHE A 107 -12.59 9.54 12.08
CA PHE A 107 -13.07 8.18 12.31
C PHE A 107 -14.60 8.17 12.47
N GLU A 108 -15.25 7.13 11.93
CA GLU A 108 -16.70 6.92 12.10
C GLU A 108 -17.11 6.75 13.58
N ARG A 109 -16.15 6.38 14.43
CA ARG A 109 -16.26 6.32 15.88
C ARG A 109 -14.90 6.62 16.52
N PRO A 110 -14.85 7.31 17.67
CA PRO A 110 -13.59 7.55 18.35
C PRO A 110 -13.03 6.28 18.99
N PHE A 111 -11.70 6.18 19.07
CA PHE A 111 -11.00 5.21 19.90
C PHE A 111 -10.91 5.68 21.36
N ILE A 112 -10.48 4.79 22.26
CA ILE A 112 -10.26 5.13 23.68
C ILE A 112 -8.93 5.89 23.85
N THR A 113 -7.89 5.41 23.18
CA THR A 113 -6.56 6.04 23.07
C THR A 113 -6.23 6.24 21.58
N PRO A 114 -5.29 7.14 21.23
CA PRO A 114 -4.86 7.30 19.84
C PRO A 114 -4.50 5.93 19.22
N PRO A 115 -5.12 5.53 18.10
CA PRO A 115 -4.89 4.22 17.50
C PRO A 115 -3.53 4.17 16.78
N LYS A 116 -3.11 2.97 16.37
CA LYS A 116 -2.16 2.84 15.27
C LYS A 116 -2.89 3.06 13.95
N VAL A 117 -2.32 3.89 13.09
CA VAL A 117 -2.84 4.16 11.73
C VAL A 117 -1.76 3.86 10.71
N VAL A 118 -2.12 3.07 9.70
CA VAL A 118 -1.24 2.78 8.56
C VAL A 118 -1.93 3.11 7.25
N VAL A 119 -1.13 3.52 6.28
CA VAL A 119 -1.57 4.03 4.97
C VAL A 119 -0.78 3.38 3.85
N PHE A 120 -1.40 3.18 2.69
CA PHE A 120 -0.75 2.61 1.51
C PHE A 120 -1.53 2.92 0.24
N PHE A 121 -0.83 2.95 -0.89
CA PHE A 121 -1.43 3.29 -2.19
C PHE A 121 -2.24 2.13 -2.78
N ASN A 122 -3.39 2.47 -3.35
CA ASN A 122 -4.19 1.57 -4.18
C ASN A 122 -4.56 2.17 -5.55
N CYS A 123 -4.11 3.41 -5.83
CA CYS A 123 -4.18 4.06 -7.13
C CYS A 123 -3.09 5.12 -7.25
N ILE A 124 -2.44 5.21 -8.41
CA ILE A 124 -1.42 6.22 -8.72
C ILE A 124 -1.64 6.73 -10.16
N ASN A 125 -1.55 8.04 -10.36
CA ASN A 125 -1.57 8.73 -11.65
C ASN A 125 -0.50 9.85 -11.68
N LEU A 126 0.62 9.57 -12.35
CA LEU A 126 1.81 10.45 -12.43
C LEU A 126 2.21 10.70 -13.89
N ASP A 127 2.59 11.94 -14.20
CA ASP A 127 3.11 12.33 -15.51
C ASP A 127 4.33 11.50 -15.92
N ARG A 128 4.45 11.25 -17.23
CA ARG A 128 5.55 10.47 -17.81
C ARG A 128 6.86 11.22 -18.00
N ASN A 129 6.88 12.55 -17.95
CA ASN A 129 8.04 13.35 -18.37
C ASN A 129 8.96 13.75 -17.20
N HIS A 130 8.56 13.40 -15.98
CA HIS A 130 9.31 13.67 -14.75
C HIS A 130 9.37 12.40 -13.91
N ASN A 131 10.39 12.31 -13.04
CA ASN A 131 10.52 11.18 -12.12
C ASN A 131 9.22 10.96 -11.32
N TRP A 132 8.94 9.70 -11.01
CA TRP A 132 7.73 9.29 -10.33
C TRP A 132 7.97 9.27 -8.83
N ARG A 133 7.51 10.33 -8.16
CA ARG A 133 7.73 10.57 -6.73
C ARG A 133 6.42 10.83 -5.99
N VAL A 134 6.02 9.90 -5.14
CA VAL A 134 4.83 10.10 -4.30
C VAL A 134 5.01 9.34 -2.99
N ASN A 135 4.61 9.98 -1.89
CA ASN A 135 4.66 9.44 -0.53
C ASN A 135 3.31 9.62 0.15
N THR A 136 2.91 8.67 0.99
CA THR A 136 1.78 8.82 1.89
C THR A 136 2.11 8.47 3.32
N THR A 137 1.69 9.34 4.25
CA THR A 137 1.90 9.17 5.68
C THR A 137 0.64 9.50 6.46
N ALA A 138 0.50 8.89 7.64
CA ALA A 138 -0.50 9.27 8.64
C ALA A 138 0.21 10.04 9.76
N THR A 139 -0.29 11.23 10.07
CA THR A 139 0.25 12.13 11.10
C THR A 139 -0.88 12.71 11.93
N GLY A 140 -0.57 13.41 13.04
CA GLY A 140 -1.60 14.07 13.86
C GLY A 140 -2.68 13.09 14.34
N ILE A 141 -2.30 11.86 14.68
CA ILE A 141 -3.22 10.81 15.10
C ILE A 141 -3.72 11.12 16.52
N ASP A 142 -5.03 11.16 16.68
CA ASP A 142 -5.70 11.24 17.97
C ASP A 142 -6.89 10.28 17.99
N VAL A 143 -7.65 10.29 19.09
CA VAL A 143 -8.78 9.38 19.27
C VAL A 143 -9.91 9.56 18.24
N LYS A 144 -10.00 10.72 17.57
CA LYS A 144 -11.08 11.05 16.64
C LYS A 144 -10.68 10.91 15.17
N GLY A 145 -9.40 10.85 14.86
CA GLY A 145 -8.94 10.79 13.48
C GLY A 145 -7.44 10.93 13.32
N PHE A 146 -7.03 11.19 12.09
CA PHE A 146 -5.64 11.45 11.72
C PHE A 146 -5.56 12.38 10.51
N THR A 147 -4.42 13.01 10.31
CA THR A 147 -4.08 13.74 9.09
C THR A 147 -3.44 12.79 8.10
N LEU A 148 -4.09 12.57 6.96
CA LEU A 148 -3.54 11.85 5.82
C LEU A 148 -2.75 12.81 4.93
N ASN A 149 -1.50 12.47 4.65
CA ASN A 149 -0.66 13.18 3.70
C ASN A 149 -0.48 12.37 2.41
N ILE A 150 -0.57 13.04 1.27
CA ILE A 150 -0.31 12.51 -0.08
C ILE A 150 0.58 13.54 -0.78
N GLU A 151 1.89 13.34 -0.67
CA GLU A 151 2.92 14.31 -1.01
C GLU A 151 3.68 13.90 -2.27
N THR A 152 4.12 14.91 -3.02
CA THR A 152 5.03 14.81 -4.16
C THR A 152 6.13 15.86 -3.94
N TRP A 153 7.28 15.70 -4.58
CA TRP A 153 8.39 16.65 -4.45
C TRP A 153 9.15 16.84 -5.76
N SER A 154 10.02 17.86 -5.76
CA SER A 154 10.77 18.30 -6.94
C SER A 154 9.83 18.70 -8.08
N ASP A 155 10.04 18.12 -9.26
CA ASP A 155 9.41 18.40 -10.54
C ASP A 155 8.31 17.38 -10.88
N THR A 156 8.02 16.44 -9.98
CA THR A 156 7.02 15.41 -10.21
C THR A 156 5.61 16.01 -10.31
N ILE A 157 4.92 15.71 -11.41
CA ILE A 157 3.53 16.09 -11.63
C ILE A 157 2.62 14.93 -11.21
N LEU A 158 1.90 15.11 -10.10
CA LEU A 158 0.85 14.22 -9.64
C LEU A 158 -0.50 14.66 -10.22
N TYR A 159 -1.19 13.76 -10.90
CA TYR A 159 -2.58 13.99 -11.33
C TYR A 159 -3.58 13.43 -10.33
N ALA A 160 -3.29 12.26 -9.76
CA ALA A 160 -4.08 11.70 -8.67
C ALA A 160 -3.34 10.59 -7.91
N ALA A 161 -3.71 10.39 -6.65
CA ALA A 161 -3.37 9.19 -5.90
C ALA A 161 -4.51 8.85 -4.94
N ARG A 162 -4.79 7.55 -4.77
CA ARG A 162 -5.73 7.06 -3.76
C ARG A 162 -4.99 6.20 -2.76
N VAL A 163 -5.30 6.46 -1.50
CA VAL A 163 -4.70 5.83 -0.34
C VAL A 163 -5.78 5.10 0.42
N CYS A 164 -5.50 3.84 0.73
CA CYS A 164 -6.27 3.08 1.70
C CYS A 164 -5.60 3.21 3.07
N TRP A 165 -6.41 3.25 4.13
CA TRP A 165 -5.94 3.34 5.50
C TRP A 165 -6.60 2.30 6.38
N ILE A 166 -5.89 1.87 7.41
CA ILE A 166 -6.39 0.99 8.48
C ILE A 166 -5.99 1.63 9.81
N ALA A 167 -6.94 1.71 10.74
CA ALA A 167 -6.72 2.13 12.11
C ALA A 167 -7.21 1.05 13.09
N TYR A 168 -6.46 0.82 14.16
CA TYR A 168 -6.77 -0.17 15.20
C TYR A 168 -6.18 0.24 16.56
N PRO A 169 -6.68 -0.29 17.70
CA PRO A 169 -6.20 0.10 19.02
C PRO A 169 -4.68 -0.08 19.15
N GLU A 170 -3.99 0.87 19.77
CA GLU A 170 -2.52 0.84 19.89
C GLU A 170 -2.02 -0.40 20.64
N ASP A 171 -2.80 -0.84 21.62
CA ASP A 171 -2.59 -1.98 22.51
C ASP A 171 -3.19 -3.30 22.00
N HIS A 172 -3.70 -3.32 20.76
CA HIS A 172 -4.22 -4.56 20.19
C HIS A 172 -3.13 -5.64 20.18
N GLU A 173 -3.42 -6.76 20.83
CA GLU A 173 -2.49 -7.87 20.97
C GLU A 173 -2.26 -8.55 19.61
N HIS A 174 -1.10 -9.17 19.44
CA HIS A 174 -0.81 -10.03 18.28
C HIS A 174 -0.97 -9.36 16.91
N ILE A 175 -0.75 -8.04 16.87
CA ILE A 175 -0.65 -7.28 15.64
C ILE A 175 0.54 -6.32 15.70
N PHE A 176 1.38 -6.41 14.68
CA PHE A 176 2.45 -5.47 14.42
C PHE A 176 2.12 -4.70 13.15
N SER A 177 2.37 -3.39 13.16
CA SER A 177 2.39 -2.61 11.93
C SER A 177 3.51 -1.59 11.96
N GLY A 178 4.02 -1.24 10.77
CA GLY A 178 5.11 -0.28 10.61
C GLY A 178 5.35 0.04 9.14
N SER A 179 6.26 0.98 8.89
CA SER A 179 6.74 1.33 7.56
C SER A 179 8.23 1.02 7.45
N VAL A 180 8.66 0.59 6.28
CA VAL A 180 10.07 0.38 5.93
C VAL A 180 10.38 1.16 4.66
N ASN A 181 11.62 1.61 4.50
CA ASN A 181 12.08 2.27 3.29
C ASN A 181 13.44 1.72 2.85
N THR A 182 13.66 1.64 1.54
CA THR A 182 15.00 1.36 0.99
C THR A 182 16.08 2.35 1.48
N MET A 183 15.68 3.56 1.87
CA MET A 183 16.54 4.57 2.46
C MET A 183 17.07 4.22 3.86
N ASP A 184 16.43 3.27 4.56
CA ASP A 184 16.88 2.79 5.87
C ASP A 184 18.17 1.96 5.78
N VAL A 185 18.50 1.45 4.59
CA VAL A 185 19.67 0.58 4.36
C VAL A 185 20.67 1.13 3.34
N ARG A 186 20.30 2.18 2.59
CA ARG A 186 21.19 2.86 1.66
C ARG A 186 20.73 4.30 1.41
N PRO A 187 21.60 5.25 1.09
CA PRO A 187 21.15 6.58 0.69
C PRO A 187 20.43 6.55 -0.68
N TRP A 188 19.53 7.51 -0.91
CA TRP A 188 18.75 7.61 -2.15
C TRP A 188 19.62 7.82 -3.41
N ASN A 189 20.76 8.49 -3.26
CA ASN A 189 21.68 8.84 -4.34
C ASN A 189 22.61 7.67 -4.74
N GLN A 190 22.43 6.50 -4.15
CA GLN A 190 23.09 5.25 -4.55
C GLN A 190 22.01 4.23 -4.92
N PRO A 191 21.25 4.46 -6.00
CA PRO A 191 20.16 3.57 -6.39
C PRO A 191 20.68 2.16 -6.62
N GLN A 192 19.97 1.19 -6.07
CA GLN A 192 20.24 -0.22 -6.23
C GLN A 192 18.94 -0.94 -6.57
N PRO A 193 19.00 -2.00 -7.41
CA PRO A 193 17.80 -2.69 -7.85
C PRO A 193 17.22 -3.64 -6.79
N LYS A 194 17.96 -4.02 -5.74
CA LYS A 194 17.50 -5.03 -4.79
C LYS A 194 17.88 -4.67 -3.36
N GLN A 195 16.88 -4.31 -2.56
CA GLN A 195 17.08 -3.96 -1.16
C GLN A 195 16.26 -4.88 -0.29
N SER A 196 16.88 -5.31 0.80
CA SER A 196 16.21 -6.05 1.85
C SER A 196 16.82 -5.74 3.21
N SER A 197 16.01 -5.89 4.25
CA SER A 197 16.48 -5.79 5.62
C SER A 197 15.58 -6.56 6.57
N LYS A 198 16.09 -6.83 7.77
CA LYS A 198 15.32 -7.42 8.85
C LYS A 198 14.53 -6.33 9.58
N ILE A 199 13.29 -6.64 9.93
CA ILE A 199 12.51 -5.88 10.90
C ILE A 199 12.00 -6.82 11.99
N GLY A 200 12.18 -6.42 13.24
CA GLY A 200 11.66 -7.12 14.41
C GLY A 200 10.27 -6.60 14.79
N PHE A 201 9.45 -7.45 15.40
CA PHE A 201 8.12 -7.08 15.88
C PHE A 201 8.11 -6.38 17.25
N GLY A 202 9.30 -6.14 17.82
CA GLY A 202 9.45 -5.44 19.09
C GLY A 202 8.80 -6.22 20.23
N ALA A 203 7.92 -5.55 20.99
CA ALA A 203 7.19 -6.13 22.12
C ALA A 203 5.96 -6.95 21.72
N VAL A 204 5.60 -6.99 20.43
CA VAL A 204 4.45 -7.79 19.98
C VAL A 204 4.82 -9.27 19.99
N GLU A 205 4.11 -10.05 20.79
CA GLU A 205 4.27 -11.50 20.84
C GLU A 205 3.30 -12.18 19.87
N PHE A 206 3.78 -13.14 19.10
CA PHE A 206 2.97 -13.97 18.21
C PHE A 206 3.02 -15.43 18.65
N TRP A 207 1.87 -16.09 18.76
CA TRP A 207 1.80 -17.49 19.20
C TRP A 207 2.08 -18.51 18.08
N LYS A 208 2.11 -18.05 16.83
CA LYS A 208 2.50 -18.81 15.63
C LYS A 208 3.07 -17.84 14.59
N THR A 209 3.72 -18.33 13.54
CA THR A 209 4.15 -17.46 12.43
C THR A 209 2.98 -16.62 11.89
N PRO A 210 3.06 -15.27 11.93
CA PRO A 210 1.96 -14.41 11.51
C PRO A 210 1.74 -14.40 10.00
N SER A 211 0.50 -14.10 9.62
CA SER A 211 0.21 -13.65 8.26
C SER A 211 0.72 -12.23 8.10
N VAL A 212 1.38 -11.94 6.99
CA VAL A 212 1.91 -10.61 6.70
C VAL A 212 1.21 -10.02 5.47
N PHE A 213 0.84 -8.75 5.59
CA PHE A 213 0.45 -7.86 4.52
C PHE A 213 1.58 -6.86 4.27
N ILE A 214 1.84 -6.53 3.01
CA ILE A 214 2.76 -5.48 2.62
C ILE A 214 2.20 -4.68 1.44
N ALA A 215 2.31 -3.36 1.47
CA ALA A 215 1.89 -2.50 0.35
C ALA A 215 2.72 -1.22 0.28
N LEU A 216 2.93 -0.72 -0.92
CA LEU A 216 3.71 0.48 -1.21
C LEU A 216 3.04 1.72 -0.58
N ASN A 217 3.84 2.53 0.11
CA ASN A 217 3.44 3.84 0.63
C ASN A 217 4.38 4.97 0.18
N GLU A 218 5.47 4.63 -0.52
CA GLU A 218 6.35 5.60 -1.19
C GLU A 218 6.95 4.98 -2.45
N ILE A 219 7.08 5.77 -3.52
CA ILE A 219 7.91 5.46 -4.69
C ILE A 219 8.71 6.71 -5.11
N ASP A 220 9.98 6.53 -5.49
CA ASP A 220 10.85 7.51 -6.16
C ASP A 220 11.67 6.80 -7.24
N PHE A 221 11.26 6.97 -8.50
CA PHE A 221 11.83 6.30 -9.66
C PHE A 221 12.17 7.28 -10.78
N ASP A 222 13.24 6.97 -11.52
CA ASP A 222 13.53 7.66 -12.79
C ASP A 222 12.46 7.32 -13.84
N TYR A 223 12.06 8.31 -14.64
CA TYR A 223 11.03 8.16 -15.67
C TYR A 223 11.57 7.59 -17.01
N LYS A 224 12.89 7.54 -17.19
CA LYS A 224 13.53 7.16 -18.45
C LYS A 224 13.43 5.66 -18.79
N ALA A 225 13.06 4.84 -17.83
CA ALA A 225 12.75 3.42 -18.01
C ALA A 225 11.39 3.10 -17.40
N ASN A 226 10.85 1.91 -17.66
CA ASN A 226 9.59 1.45 -17.07
C ASN A 226 9.61 1.54 -15.53
N LEU A 227 8.45 1.80 -14.94
CA LEU A 227 8.26 1.65 -13.49
C LEU A 227 8.20 0.16 -13.17
N ARG A 228 9.19 -0.32 -12.41
CA ARG A 228 9.29 -1.73 -12.01
C ARG A 228 9.62 -1.84 -10.53
N VAL A 229 8.67 -2.34 -9.76
CA VAL A 229 8.81 -2.51 -8.31
C VAL A 229 8.07 -3.76 -7.84
N ASN A 230 8.68 -4.49 -6.92
CA ASN A 230 8.08 -5.62 -6.22
C ASN A 230 8.45 -5.54 -4.74
N ALA A 231 7.45 -5.32 -3.89
CA ALA A 231 7.56 -5.32 -2.43
C ALA A 231 6.97 -6.62 -1.88
N TYR A 232 7.77 -7.37 -1.14
CA TYR A 232 7.36 -8.63 -0.53
C TYR A 232 8.12 -8.88 0.78
N VAL A 233 7.73 -9.92 1.50
CA VAL A 233 8.42 -10.37 2.70
C VAL A 233 8.76 -11.86 2.60
N ASP A 234 9.82 -12.27 3.25
CA ASP A 234 10.13 -13.67 3.51
C ASP A 234 10.67 -13.86 4.94
N SER A 235 11.14 -15.08 5.24
CA SER A 235 11.79 -15.39 6.52
C SER A 235 10.96 -14.98 7.75
N VAL A 236 9.64 -15.09 7.64
CA VAL A 236 8.69 -14.68 8.69
C VAL A 236 8.77 -15.67 9.86
N SER A 237 9.02 -15.12 11.04
CA SER A 237 9.03 -15.83 12.32
C SER A 237 8.08 -15.14 13.30
N THR A 238 7.98 -15.64 14.53
CA THR A 238 7.24 -14.95 15.60
C THR A 238 7.95 -13.70 16.11
N ALA A 239 9.22 -13.48 15.77
CA ALA A 239 10.02 -12.36 16.26
C ALA A 239 10.24 -11.24 15.22
N GLY A 240 10.03 -11.54 13.94
CA GLY A 240 10.26 -10.60 12.86
C GLY A 240 10.24 -11.26 11.47
N LEU A 241 10.64 -10.49 10.48
CA LEU A 241 10.68 -10.90 9.06
C LEU A 241 11.82 -10.20 8.32
N VAL A 242 12.05 -10.61 7.07
CA VAL A 242 12.86 -9.86 6.10
C VAL A 242 11.93 -9.26 5.05
N TRP A 243 12.00 -7.94 4.89
CA TRP A 243 11.30 -7.26 3.81
C TRP A 243 12.22 -7.10 2.60
N HIS A 244 11.62 -7.05 1.41
CA HIS A 244 12.30 -6.85 0.14
C HIS A 244 11.55 -5.78 -0.66
N ILE A 245 12.29 -4.86 -1.25
CA ILE A 245 11.78 -3.93 -2.27
C ILE A 245 12.78 -3.94 -3.42
N GLU A 246 12.34 -4.49 -4.55
CA GLU A 246 13.19 -4.76 -5.70
C GLU A 246 12.66 -4.12 -6.98
N SER A 247 13.56 -3.61 -7.82
CA SER A 247 13.37 -3.29 -9.22
C SER A 247 14.22 -4.22 -10.10
N TRP A 248 14.06 -4.12 -11.42
CA TRP A 248 14.83 -4.95 -12.36
C TRP A 248 15.05 -4.24 -13.70
N ALA A 249 15.85 -4.87 -14.57
CA ALA A 249 16.26 -4.36 -15.87
C ALA A 249 16.94 -2.98 -15.76
N ASP A 250 16.49 -2.01 -16.55
CA ASP A 250 17.04 -0.65 -16.66
C ASP A 250 16.34 0.36 -15.72
N THR A 251 15.45 -0.10 -14.83
CA THR A 251 14.74 0.76 -13.88
C THR A 251 15.68 1.29 -12.80
N THR A 252 15.74 2.62 -12.66
CA THR A 252 16.46 3.28 -11.55
C THR A 252 15.49 3.57 -10.39
N LEU A 253 15.69 2.87 -9.28
CA LEU A 253 14.96 3.00 -8.02
C LEU A 253 15.75 3.89 -7.05
N TYR A 254 15.37 5.16 -6.90
CA TYR A 254 16.02 6.08 -5.94
C TYR A 254 15.62 5.74 -4.51
N SER A 255 14.31 5.68 -4.25
CA SER A 255 13.74 5.16 -3.00
C SER A 255 12.38 4.51 -3.22
N ALA A 256 11.99 3.66 -2.29
CA ALA A 256 10.63 3.15 -2.19
C ALA A 256 10.37 2.70 -0.74
N GLY A 257 9.12 2.85 -0.32
CA GLY A 257 8.66 2.50 1.01
C GLY A 257 7.48 1.54 0.94
N ALA A 258 7.32 0.74 2.00
CA ALA A 258 6.18 -0.13 2.15
C ALA A 258 5.67 -0.15 3.60
N THR A 259 4.35 -0.13 3.74
CA THR A 259 3.63 -0.46 4.97
C THR A 259 3.60 -1.98 5.14
N ILE A 260 3.87 -2.46 6.36
CA ILE A 260 3.80 -3.86 6.77
C ILE A 260 2.77 -3.99 7.88
N ILE A 261 1.94 -5.04 7.81
CA ILE A 261 1.04 -5.46 8.91
C ILE A 261 1.20 -6.96 9.09
N ALA A 262 1.58 -7.39 10.30
CA ALA A 262 1.69 -8.80 10.68
C ALA A 262 0.67 -9.10 11.79
N PHE A 263 -0.12 -10.16 11.64
CA PHE A 263 -1.17 -10.54 12.60
C PHE A 263 -1.39 -12.06 12.60
N ASN A 264 -1.89 -12.62 13.71
CA ASN A 264 -2.18 -14.05 13.87
C ASN A 264 -3.66 -14.45 13.68
#